data_AF-A0A972ARV7-F1
#
_entry.id   AF-A0A972ARV7-F1
#
_cell.length_a   1.000
_cell.length_b   1.000
_cell.length_c   1.000
_cell.angle_alpha   90.00
_cell.angle_beta   90.00
_cell.angle_gamma   90.00
#
_symmetry.space_group_name_H-M   'P 1'
#
loop_
_entity.id
_entity.type
_entity.pdbx_description
1 polymer ?
#
loop_
_entity_poly.entity_id
_entity_poly.type
_entity_poly.pdbx_seq_one_letter_code
_entity_poly.pdbx_strand_id
1 'polypeptide(L)'
;MVVFEKIADNYSSVGKGKDFLYNRKGASFRSLSNPAKAPVYTIGAEFFDGESNYAVVNVNGRHAAAVAGYTCCNTGRDRKAAFLYTPKAGEDMSGTVTIDVFGMPGIKSLYMNEGRDESIINAAKADRVKPAQATSPLKLKKPLQLIATVGVGADAFINTPENLENTLENMRDQLPYVKSLGFGGFESYVKWDFVEYERGVYDWSFYDALIALASEFGLKWFPLI
;
A
#
# COMPACT_ATOMS: atom_id res chain seq x y z
N MET A 1 12.95 17.52 -9.34
CA MET A 1 11.54 17.30 -8.98
C MET A 1 10.66 17.70 -10.15
N VAL A 2 9.92 16.76 -10.69
CA VAL A 2 8.90 16.98 -11.73
C VAL A 2 7.54 17.07 -11.05
N VAL A 3 6.79 18.12 -11.35
CA VAL A 3 5.42 18.32 -10.84
C VAL A 3 4.42 17.93 -11.92
N PHE A 4 3.26 17.43 -11.51
CA PHE A 4 2.21 17.00 -12.42
C PHE A 4 0.97 17.87 -12.31
N GLU A 5 0.33 18.12 -13.45
CA GLU A 5 -1.01 18.71 -13.53
C GLU A 5 -2.05 17.61 -13.70
N LYS A 6 -3.21 17.76 -13.06
CA LYS A 6 -4.34 16.85 -13.22
C LYS A 6 -5.01 17.12 -14.57
N ILE A 7 -5.09 16.10 -15.42
CA ILE A 7 -5.71 16.20 -16.76
C ILE A 7 -7.06 15.47 -16.85
N ALA A 8 -7.35 14.54 -15.94
CA ALA A 8 -8.64 13.89 -15.81
C ALA A 8 -8.91 13.54 -14.34
N ASP A 9 -10.18 13.57 -13.93
CA ASP A 9 -10.61 13.24 -12.58
C ASP A 9 -11.89 12.39 -12.61
N ASN A 10 -12.07 11.56 -11.59
CA ASN A 10 -13.23 10.70 -11.36
C ASN A 10 -13.64 9.81 -12.56
N TYR A 11 -12.70 9.37 -13.38
CA TYR A 11 -13.01 8.42 -14.46
C TYR A 11 -13.01 6.98 -13.94
N SER A 12 -13.93 6.16 -14.46
CA SER A 12 -14.26 4.84 -13.93
C SER A 12 -13.53 3.67 -14.63
N SER A 13 -12.53 3.93 -15.47
CA SER A 13 -11.87 2.85 -16.22
C SER A 13 -10.44 3.18 -16.64
N VAL A 14 -9.48 2.33 -16.28
CA VAL A 14 -8.31 2.06 -17.11
C VAL A 14 -8.38 0.63 -17.58
N GLY A 15 -8.72 0.44 -18.84
CA GLY A 15 -8.53 -0.85 -19.51
C GLY A 15 -9.83 -1.57 -19.91
N LYS A 16 -9.70 -2.35 -20.98
CA LYS A 16 -10.67 -3.38 -21.36
C LYS A 16 -10.43 -4.58 -20.42
N GLY A 17 -11.21 -4.73 -19.35
CA GLY A 17 -11.00 -5.79 -18.35
C GLY A 17 -12.07 -5.84 -17.27
N LYS A 18 -11.87 -6.66 -16.22
CA LYS A 18 -12.79 -6.84 -15.08
C LYS A 18 -12.94 -5.60 -14.18
N ASP A 19 -12.32 -4.47 -14.53
CA ASP A 19 -12.31 -3.25 -13.72
C ASP A 19 -13.69 -2.58 -13.57
N PHE A 20 -14.65 -2.90 -14.45
CA PHE A 20 -16.05 -2.52 -14.27
C PHE A 20 -16.66 -3.06 -12.95
N LEU A 21 -16.11 -4.14 -12.39
CA LEU A 21 -16.57 -4.70 -11.12
C LEU A 21 -16.21 -3.81 -9.93
N TYR A 22 -15.15 -2.99 -10.04
CA TYR A 22 -14.61 -2.26 -8.90
C TYR A 22 -15.00 -0.79 -8.86
N ASN A 23 -15.53 -0.21 -9.95
CA ASN A 23 -15.95 1.19 -10.06
C ASN A 23 -14.97 2.17 -9.38
N ARG A 24 -13.66 1.89 -9.46
CA ARG A 24 -12.65 2.71 -8.80
C ARG A 24 -12.55 4.04 -9.51
N LYS A 25 -12.69 5.12 -8.75
CA LYS A 25 -12.41 6.47 -9.24
C LYS A 25 -10.91 6.60 -9.47
N GLY A 26 -10.55 7.00 -10.69
CA GLY A 26 -9.20 7.34 -11.08
C GLY A 26 -9.01 8.83 -11.32
N ALA A 27 -7.78 9.30 -11.18
CA ALA A 27 -7.32 10.60 -11.63
C ALA A 27 -6.05 10.42 -12.47
N SER A 28 -5.96 11.15 -13.58
CA SER A 28 -4.84 11.07 -14.52
C SER A 28 -4.11 12.40 -14.54
N PHE A 29 -2.79 12.32 -14.62
CA PHE A 29 -1.89 13.42 -14.43
C PHE A 29 -0.83 13.44 -15.51
N ARG A 30 -0.41 14.63 -15.92
CA ARG A 30 0.62 14.86 -16.93
C ARG A 30 1.77 15.64 -16.34
N SER A 31 3.00 15.25 -16.67
CA SER A 31 4.19 15.97 -16.21
C SER A 31 4.28 17.37 -16.83
N LEU A 32 4.61 18.37 -16.01
CA LEU A 32 4.83 19.76 -16.47
C LEU A 32 6.22 19.97 -17.06
N SER A 33 7.14 19.05 -16.77
CA SER A 33 8.47 18.97 -17.35
C SER A 33 8.83 17.50 -17.57
N ASN A 34 9.85 17.26 -18.39
CA ASN A 34 10.33 15.90 -18.61
C ASN A 34 11.32 15.53 -17.49
N PRO A 35 11.18 14.36 -16.84
CA PRO A 35 12.18 13.92 -15.87
C PRO A 35 13.50 13.58 -16.57
N ALA A 36 14.64 13.78 -15.90
CA ALA A 36 15.89 13.25 -16.41
C ALA A 36 15.91 11.73 -16.28
N LYS A 37 16.74 11.09 -17.10
CA LYS A 37 16.83 9.63 -17.14
C LYS A 37 17.44 9.08 -15.84
N ALA A 38 16.65 8.32 -15.10
CA ALA A 38 17.05 7.59 -13.92
C ALA A 38 16.61 6.11 -13.98
N PRO A 39 17.31 5.19 -13.28
CA PRO A 39 16.94 3.78 -13.23
C PRO A 39 15.70 3.51 -12.35
N VAL A 40 15.41 4.41 -11.42
CA VAL A 40 14.26 4.36 -10.50
C VAL A 40 13.76 5.79 -10.33
N TYR A 41 12.47 5.95 -10.09
CA TYR A 41 11.84 7.21 -9.73
C TYR A 41 11.01 7.04 -8.47
N THR A 42 11.04 8.05 -7.61
CA THR A 42 10.16 8.14 -6.44
C THR A 42 9.01 9.06 -6.75
N ILE A 43 7.80 8.57 -6.58
CA ILE A 43 6.57 9.33 -6.78
C ILE A 43 6.02 9.64 -5.39
N GLY A 44 5.86 10.94 -5.09
CA GLY A 44 5.19 11.42 -3.91
C GLY A 44 3.78 11.89 -4.26
N ALA A 45 2.82 11.57 -3.40
CA ALA A 45 1.44 12.05 -3.50
C ALA A 45 1.02 12.70 -2.19
N GLU A 46 0.34 13.84 -2.27
CA GLU A 46 -0.39 14.41 -1.13
C GLU A 46 -1.88 14.28 -1.40
N PHE A 47 -2.63 13.81 -0.41
CA PHE A 47 -4.04 13.52 -0.57
C PHE A 47 -4.82 13.73 0.73
N PHE A 48 -6.11 14.03 0.58
CA PHE A 48 -7.07 14.03 1.68
C PHE A 48 -7.60 12.60 1.91
N ASP A 49 -7.38 12.05 3.09
CA ASP A 49 -7.81 10.71 3.49
C ASP A 49 -9.26 10.71 3.99
N GLY A 50 -10.22 10.91 3.08
CA GLY A 50 -11.64 11.06 3.38
C GLY A 50 -12.53 9.85 3.08
N GLU A 51 -11.98 8.78 2.49
CA GLU A 51 -12.71 7.55 2.17
C GLU A 51 -11.78 6.35 2.32
N SER A 52 -12.29 5.19 2.75
CA SER A 52 -11.46 3.98 2.83
C SER A 52 -11.20 3.41 1.44
N ASN A 53 -9.93 3.28 1.05
CA ASN A 53 -9.54 2.78 -0.26
C ASN A 53 -8.06 2.36 -0.30
N TYR A 54 -7.65 1.74 -1.40
CA TYR A 54 -6.27 1.31 -1.64
C TYR A 54 -5.76 1.93 -2.94
N ALA A 55 -4.63 2.64 -2.86
CA ALA A 55 -4.09 3.33 -4.02
C ALA A 55 -3.34 2.39 -4.98
N VAL A 56 -3.61 2.53 -6.27
CA VAL A 56 -2.82 1.92 -7.35
C VAL A 56 -2.32 3.04 -8.24
N VAL A 57 -1.02 3.07 -8.47
CA VAL A 57 -0.36 4.07 -9.32
C VAL A 57 0.22 3.38 -10.54
N ASN A 58 -0.06 3.94 -11.72
CA ASN A 58 0.56 3.55 -12.98
C ASN A 58 1.29 4.75 -13.58
N VAL A 59 2.50 4.51 -14.10
CA VAL A 59 3.29 5.48 -14.87
C VAL A 59 3.32 4.98 -16.32
N ASN A 60 2.82 5.79 -17.26
CA ASN A 60 2.71 5.41 -18.67
C ASN A 60 2.05 4.03 -18.88
N GLY A 61 0.99 3.75 -18.10
CA GLY A 61 0.27 2.47 -18.14
C GLY A 61 0.98 1.29 -17.45
N ARG A 62 2.05 1.52 -16.70
CA ARG A 62 2.80 0.48 -15.98
C ARG A 62 2.80 0.70 -14.47
N HIS A 63 2.65 -0.39 -13.73
CA HIS A 63 2.53 -0.33 -12.28
C HIS A 63 3.77 0.26 -11.59
N ALA A 64 3.54 1.20 -10.67
CA ALA A 64 4.51 1.65 -9.68
C ALA A 64 4.27 0.91 -8.36
N ALA A 65 5.34 0.39 -7.76
CA ALA A 65 5.31 -0.31 -6.49
C ALA A 65 4.94 0.65 -5.35
N ALA A 66 3.92 0.29 -4.58
CA ALA A 66 3.53 1.05 -3.40
C ALA A 66 4.54 0.81 -2.26
N VAL A 67 5.03 1.87 -1.62
CA VAL A 67 6.09 1.78 -0.60
C VAL A 67 5.62 2.24 0.78
N ALA A 68 4.88 3.35 0.84
CA ALA A 68 4.37 3.84 2.11
C ALA A 68 3.14 4.74 1.94
N GLY A 69 2.24 4.74 2.92
CA GLY A 69 1.14 5.69 3.03
C GLY A 69 0.03 5.55 1.97
N TYR A 70 0.05 4.47 1.19
CA TYR A 70 -0.80 4.27 0.01
C TYR A 70 -2.22 3.80 0.34
N THR A 71 -2.54 3.57 1.61
CA THR A 71 -3.89 3.22 2.06
C THR A 71 -4.64 4.44 2.58
N CYS A 72 -5.91 4.54 2.19
CA CYS A 72 -6.86 5.51 2.72
C CYS A 72 -7.73 4.81 3.77
N CYS A 73 -7.83 5.37 4.96
CA CYS A 73 -8.55 4.81 6.10
C CYS A 73 -9.66 5.74 6.60
N ASN A 74 -10.02 6.77 5.83
CA ASN A 74 -11.02 7.77 6.19
C ASN A 74 -10.67 8.50 7.51
N THR A 75 -9.41 8.95 7.63
CA THR A 75 -8.94 9.67 8.82
C THR A 75 -9.34 11.14 8.86
N GLY A 76 -9.87 11.69 7.76
CA GLY A 76 -10.31 13.08 7.66
C GLY A 76 -9.17 14.11 7.67
N ARG A 77 -7.94 13.70 7.36
CA ARG A 77 -6.76 14.58 7.32
C ARG A 77 -5.97 14.43 6.02
N ASP A 78 -5.10 15.39 5.78
CA ASP A 78 -4.12 15.31 4.71
C ASP A 78 -2.99 14.34 5.08
N ARG A 79 -2.57 13.56 4.09
CA ARG A 79 -1.55 12.52 4.22
C ARG A 79 -0.67 12.45 2.99
N LYS A 80 0.47 11.81 3.18
CA LYS A 80 1.47 11.55 2.14
C LYS A 80 1.54 10.07 1.81
N ALA A 81 1.74 9.77 0.53
CA ALA A 81 2.07 8.45 0.03
C ALA A 81 3.32 8.50 -0.83
N ALA A 82 4.03 7.37 -0.87
CA ALA A 82 5.25 7.18 -1.65
C ALA A 82 5.15 5.88 -2.47
N PHE A 83 5.55 5.98 -3.73
CA PHE A 83 5.61 4.87 -4.68
C PHE A 83 6.96 4.88 -5.39
N LEU A 84 7.39 3.71 -5.87
CA LEU A 84 8.58 3.55 -6.68
C LEU A 84 8.24 3.03 -8.06
N TYR A 85 8.87 3.61 -9.06
CA TYR A 85 8.72 3.19 -10.43
C TYR A 85 10.09 2.91 -11.04
N THR A 86 10.23 1.70 -11.59
CA THR A 86 11.43 1.24 -12.30
C THR A 86 11.05 1.07 -13.77
N PRO A 87 11.52 1.94 -14.68
CA PRO A 87 11.25 1.78 -16.11
C PRO A 87 11.80 0.45 -16.61
N LYS A 88 11.15 -0.17 -17.59
CA LYS A 88 11.77 -1.35 -18.24
C LYS A 88 12.92 -0.92 -19.14
N ALA A 89 13.79 -1.86 -19.46
CA ALA A 89 14.85 -1.65 -20.45
C ALA A 89 14.27 -1.07 -21.76
N GLY A 90 14.84 0.06 -22.19
CA GLY A 90 14.41 0.77 -23.42
C GLY A 90 13.19 1.68 -23.26
N GLU A 91 12.59 1.77 -22.07
CA GLU A 91 11.52 2.73 -21.81
C GLU A 91 12.07 4.15 -21.72
N ASP A 92 11.56 5.02 -22.58
CA ASP A 92 11.98 6.42 -22.65
C ASP A 92 11.12 7.29 -21.72
N MET A 93 11.75 7.77 -20.65
CA MET A 93 11.15 8.69 -19.69
C MET A 93 11.46 10.16 -20.01
N SER A 94 12.22 10.45 -21.07
CA SER A 94 12.59 11.82 -21.45
C SER A 94 11.48 12.59 -22.16
N GLY A 95 10.35 11.95 -22.46
CA GLY A 95 9.14 12.57 -22.98
C GLY A 95 8.14 12.98 -21.90
N THR A 96 6.93 13.33 -22.33
CA THR A 96 5.81 13.59 -21.42
C THR A 96 5.44 12.32 -20.67
N VAL A 97 5.43 12.41 -19.34
CA VAL A 97 5.06 11.31 -18.46
C VAL A 97 3.60 11.48 -18.03
N THR A 98 2.87 10.36 -18.06
CA THR A 98 1.50 10.27 -17.52
C THR A 98 1.49 9.41 -16.27
N ILE A 99 0.77 9.86 -15.24
CA ILE A 99 0.53 9.08 -14.02
C ILE A 99 -0.97 8.93 -13.85
N ASP A 100 -1.43 7.68 -13.77
CA ASP A 100 -2.78 7.34 -13.39
C ASP A 100 -2.81 6.84 -11.94
N VAL A 101 -3.70 7.41 -11.13
CA VAL A 101 -3.90 7.03 -9.74
C VAL A 101 -5.33 6.56 -9.52
N PHE A 102 -5.51 5.35 -9.02
CA PHE A 102 -6.80 4.77 -8.63
C PHE A 102 -6.87 4.61 -7.12
N GLY A 103 -8.08 4.73 -6.56
CA GLY A 103 -8.29 4.45 -5.14
C GLY A 103 -7.65 5.49 -4.20
N MET A 104 -7.43 6.71 -4.70
CA MET A 104 -7.01 7.87 -3.92
C MET A 104 -7.78 9.12 -4.41
N PRO A 105 -9.11 9.18 -4.19
CA PRO A 105 -9.96 10.23 -4.76
C PRO A 105 -9.64 11.65 -4.24
N GLY A 106 -9.06 11.76 -3.04
CA GLY A 106 -8.69 13.04 -2.43
C GLY A 106 -7.32 13.60 -2.87
N ILE A 107 -6.77 13.14 -3.99
CA ILE A 107 -5.42 13.52 -4.42
C ILE A 107 -5.32 15.03 -4.74
N LYS A 108 -4.38 15.70 -4.08
CA LYS A 108 -4.14 17.15 -4.16
C LYS A 108 -2.97 17.46 -5.07
N SER A 109 -1.86 16.76 -4.90
CA SER A 109 -0.63 16.99 -5.64
C SER A 109 0.09 15.68 -5.92
N LEU A 110 0.83 15.66 -7.04
CA LEU A 110 1.74 14.58 -7.42
C LEU A 110 3.05 15.18 -7.90
N TYR A 111 4.13 14.53 -7.50
CA TYR A 111 5.48 14.88 -7.92
C TYR A 111 6.36 13.64 -8.05
N MET A 112 7.40 13.75 -8.86
CA MET A 112 8.36 12.69 -9.12
C MET A 112 9.79 13.20 -8.94
N ASN A 113 10.60 12.44 -8.21
CA ASN A 113 12.04 12.63 -8.10
C ASN A 113 12.77 11.48 -8.78
N GLU A 114 13.92 11.81 -9.37
CA GLU A 114 14.85 10.84 -9.92
C GLU A 114 15.53 10.08 -8.77
N GLY A 115 15.68 8.77 -8.94
CA GLY A 115 16.22 7.88 -7.92
C GLY A 115 15.22 7.52 -6.82
N ARG A 116 15.72 6.75 -5.85
CA ARG A 116 15.02 6.42 -4.62
C ARG A 116 15.24 7.54 -3.59
N ASP A 117 14.19 8.28 -3.27
CA ASP A 117 14.23 9.42 -2.37
C ASP A 117 13.68 9.01 -0.99
N GLU A 118 14.60 8.75 -0.07
CA GLU A 118 14.26 8.36 1.31
C GLU A 118 13.55 9.46 2.09
N SER A 119 13.70 10.74 1.71
CA SER A 119 13.00 11.83 2.40
C SER A 119 11.49 11.76 2.16
N ILE A 120 11.07 11.49 0.92
CA ILE A 120 9.67 11.30 0.54
C ILE A 120 9.10 10.04 1.21
N ILE A 121 9.86 8.93 1.13
CA ILE A 121 9.44 7.65 1.71
C ILE A 121 9.27 7.79 3.23
N ASN A 122 10.24 8.37 3.94
CA ASN A 122 10.16 8.53 5.39
C ASN A 122 9.06 9.50 5.82
N ALA A 123 8.80 10.57 5.04
CA ALA A 123 7.66 11.45 5.29
C ALA A 123 6.32 10.68 5.17
N ALA A 124 6.14 9.86 4.13
CA ALA A 124 4.96 9.02 3.98
C ALA A 124 4.82 7.96 5.10
N LYS A 125 5.93 7.35 5.53
CA LYS A 125 5.96 6.42 6.68
C LYS A 125 5.55 7.09 7.99
N ALA A 126 6.06 8.30 8.25
CA ALA A 126 5.71 9.08 9.43
C ALA A 126 4.20 9.39 9.47
N ASP A 127 3.63 9.72 8.30
CA ASP A 127 2.21 10.06 8.11
C ASP A 127 1.24 8.87 8.09
N ARG A 128 1.74 7.63 8.20
CA ARG A 128 0.89 6.43 8.32
C ARG A 128 -0.16 6.57 9.42
N VAL A 129 -1.32 5.97 9.19
CA VAL A 129 -2.42 5.90 10.17
C VAL A 129 -1.94 5.14 11.39
N LYS A 130 -2.07 5.76 12.56
CA LYS A 130 -1.73 5.11 13.84
C LYS A 130 -2.92 4.28 14.34
N PRO A 131 -2.72 3.29 15.22
CA PRO A 131 -3.80 2.42 15.68
C PRO A 131 -5.04 3.15 16.20
N ALA A 132 -4.85 4.21 17.00
CA ALA A 132 -5.95 5.02 17.54
C ALA A 132 -6.76 5.80 16.48
N GLN A 133 -6.21 5.97 15.27
CA GLN A 133 -6.85 6.67 14.16
C GLN A 133 -7.60 5.71 13.22
N ALA A 134 -7.33 4.40 13.30
CA ALA A 134 -7.94 3.40 12.44
C ALA A 134 -9.30 2.98 13.00
N THR A 135 -10.36 3.69 12.62
CA THR A 135 -11.72 3.42 13.08
C THR A 135 -12.58 2.81 11.97
N SER A 136 -13.37 1.78 12.30
CA SER A 136 -14.37 1.28 11.38
C SER A 136 -15.60 2.19 11.36
N PRO A 137 -16.16 2.52 10.18
CA PRO A 137 -17.40 3.27 10.08
C PRO A 137 -18.63 2.42 10.46
N LEU A 138 -18.46 1.09 10.57
CA LEU A 138 -19.52 0.16 10.91
C LEU A 138 -19.39 -0.30 12.36
N LYS A 139 -20.42 -0.01 13.17
CA LYS A 139 -20.56 -0.58 14.51
C LYS A 139 -21.63 -1.66 14.50
N LEU A 140 -21.20 -2.92 14.50
CA LEU A 140 -22.10 -4.06 14.51
C LEU A 140 -22.64 -4.31 15.93
N LYS A 141 -23.94 -4.63 16.04
CA LYS A 141 -24.56 -5.01 17.32
C LYS A 141 -23.98 -6.30 17.90
N LYS A 142 -23.53 -7.21 17.04
CA LYS A 142 -22.82 -8.44 17.38
C LYS A 142 -21.51 -8.44 16.58
N PRO A 143 -20.36 -8.73 17.21
CA PRO A 143 -19.11 -8.87 16.47
C PRO A 143 -19.22 -9.97 15.41
N LEU A 144 -18.85 -9.65 14.16
CA LEU A 144 -18.62 -10.66 13.13
C LEU A 144 -17.15 -11.03 13.11
N GLN A 145 -16.87 -12.31 12.82
CA GLN A 145 -15.51 -12.77 12.54
C GLN A 145 -15.20 -12.43 11.09
N LEU A 146 -14.66 -11.23 10.88
CA LEU A 146 -14.14 -10.79 9.60
C LEU A 146 -12.62 -10.91 9.66
N ILE A 147 -12.07 -11.76 8.81
CA ILE A 147 -10.64 -12.11 8.75
C ILE A 147 -10.13 -11.75 7.35
N ALA A 148 -8.97 -11.10 7.28
CA ALA A 148 -8.30 -10.78 6.02
C ALA A 148 -6.84 -11.19 6.06
N THR A 149 -6.29 -11.53 4.90
CA THR A 149 -4.84 -11.60 4.72
C THR A 149 -4.24 -10.19 4.76
N VAL A 150 -3.19 -9.96 5.56
CA VAL A 150 -2.56 -8.63 5.72
C VAL A 150 -1.05 -8.72 5.63
N GLY A 151 -0.44 -8.10 4.61
CA GLY A 151 1.01 -8.04 4.41
C GLY A 151 1.70 -9.38 4.09
N VAL A 152 1.05 -10.51 4.40
CA VAL A 152 1.50 -11.88 4.17
C VAL A 152 0.74 -12.50 2.99
N GLY A 153 1.14 -12.20 1.76
CA GLY A 153 0.58 -12.87 0.58
C GLY A 153 0.90 -14.37 0.54
N ALA A 154 0.20 -15.11 -0.33
CA ALA A 154 0.52 -16.52 -0.62
C ALA A 154 1.88 -16.71 -1.34
N ASP A 155 2.55 -15.61 -1.72
CA ASP A 155 3.86 -15.66 -2.35
C ASP A 155 4.94 -16.02 -1.31
N ALA A 156 5.34 -17.29 -1.37
CA ALA A 156 6.26 -17.90 -0.43
C ALA A 156 7.68 -17.30 -0.47
N PHE A 157 8.03 -16.52 -1.50
CA PHE A 157 9.38 -15.96 -1.67
C PHE A 157 9.58 -14.63 -0.96
N ILE A 158 8.50 -13.91 -0.63
CA ILE A 158 8.58 -12.59 0.03
C ILE A 158 8.36 -12.72 1.54
N ASN A 159 7.54 -13.69 1.96
CA ASN A 159 7.18 -13.88 3.35
C ASN A 159 8.03 -15.01 3.97
N THR A 160 9.30 -14.70 4.22
CA THR A 160 10.27 -15.58 4.89
C THR A 160 10.82 -14.91 6.15
N PRO A 161 11.36 -15.66 7.13
CA PRO A 161 12.00 -15.09 8.31
C PRO A 161 13.06 -14.03 7.98
N GLU A 162 13.83 -14.22 6.90
CA GLU A 162 14.87 -13.28 6.46
C GLU A 162 14.28 -11.95 5.94
N ASN A 163 13.03 -11.97 5.48
CA ASN A 163 12.29 -10.82 4.96
C ASN A 163 11.24 -10.29 5.95
N LEU A 164 11.36 -10.62 7.24
CA LEU A 164 10.40 -10.21 8.27
C LEU A 164 10.18 -8.69 8.28
N GLU A 165 11.23 -7.87 8.23
CA GLU A 165 11.06 -6.40 8.29
C GLU A 165 10.29 -5.85 7.08
N ASN A 166 10.51 -6.40 5.89
CA ASN A 166 9.73 -6.02 4.70
C ASN A 166 8.25 -6.40 4.86
N THR A 167 7.99 -7.57 5.46
CA THR A 167 6.63 -8.03 5.77
C THR A 167 5.95 -7.09 6.77
N LEU A 168 6.64 -6.74 7.86
CA LEU A 168 6.15 -5.79 8.86
C LEU A 168 5.90 -4.40 8.26
N GLU A 169 6.78 -3.93 7.38
CA GLU A 169 6.58 -2.65 6.68
C GLU A 169 5.32 -2.64 5.80
N ASN A 170 5.04 -3.74 5.09
CA ASN A 170 3.79 -3.88 4.33
C ASN A 170 2.56 -3.92 5.25
N MET A 171 2.65 -4.64 6.38
CA MET A 171 1.58 -4.69 7.37
C MET A 171 1.27 -3.31 7.97
N ARG A 172 2.27 -2.46 8.20
CA ARG A 172 2.08 -1.11 8.76
C ARG A 172 1.20 -0.20 7.89
N ASP A 173 1.10 -0.44 6.59
CA ASP A 173 0.17 0.26 5.70
C ASP A 173 -1.20 -0.42 5.59
N GLN A 174 -1.24 -1.76 5.63
CA GLN A 174 -2.47 -2.52 5.39
C GLN A 174 -3.32 -2.77 6.64
N LEU A 175 -2.71 -2.93 7.82
CA LEU A 175 -3.42 -3.14 9.09
C LEU A 175 -4.43 -2.02 9.41
N PRO A 176 -4.07 -0.71 9.31
CA PRO A 176 -5.04 0.35 9.54
C PRO A 176 -6.21 0.30 8.55
N TYR A 177 -5.95 -0.05 7.29
CA TYR A 177 -6.96 -0.15 6.25
C TYR A 177 -7.96 -1.28 6.56
N VAL A 178 -7.45 -2.48 6.83
CA VAL A 178 -8.27 -3.65 7.18
C VAL A 178 -9.08 -3.38 8.45
N LYS A 179 -8.48 -2.73 9.46
CA LYS A 179 -9.20 -2.25 10.64
C LYS A 179 -10.31 -1.26 10.29
N SER A 180 -10.05 -0.29 9.41
CA SER A 180 -11.05 0.68 8.95
C SER A 180 -12.21 0.03 8.20
N LEU A 181 -12.00 -1.12 7.57
CA LEU A 181 -13.07 -1.89 6.92
C LEU A 181 -13.92 -2.71 7.90
N GLY A 182 -13.53 -2.77 9.19
CA GLY A 182 -14.27 -3.49 10.23
C GLY A 182 -13.80 -4.92 10.48
N PHE A 183 -12.66 -5.32 9.91
CA PHE A 183 -12.08 -6.63 10.20
C PHE A 183 -11.62 -6.70 11.67
N GLY A 184 -11.82 -7.88 12.26
CA GLY A 184 -11.48 -8.17 13.66
C GLY A 184 -10.26 -9.08 13.81
N GLY A 185 -9.75 -9.63 12.70
CA GLY A 185 -8.57 -10.46 12.70
C GLY A 185 -7.84 -10.47 11.38
N PHE A 186 -6.64 -11.03 11.42
CA PHE A 186 -5.82 -11.31 10.25
C PHE A 186 -5.43 -12.79 10.21
N GLU A 187 -5.24 -13.31 9.01
CA GLU A 187 -4.79 -14.69 8.79
C GLU A 187 -3.38 -14.75 8.19
N SER A 188 -2.70 -15.86 8.47
CA SER A 188 -1.44 -16.23 7.83
C SER A 188 -1.28 -17.75 7.81
N TYR A 189 -0.68 -18.28 6.74
CA TYR A 189 -0.24 -19.66 6.71
C TYR A 189 0.93 -19.90 7.67
N VAL A 190 0.77 -20.87 8.56
CA VAL A 190 1.83 -21.36 9.44
C VAL A 190 2.62 -22.42 8.69
N LYS A 191 3.85 -22.11 8.34
CA LYS A 191 4.72 -23.04 7.63
C LYS A 191 5.60 -23.77 8.62
N TRP A 192 5.61 -25.09 8.50
CA TRP A 192 6.37 -25.95 9.42
C TRP A 192 7.87 -25.68 9.36
N ASP A 193 8.41 -25.41 8.17
CA ASP A 193 9.83 -25.10 7.95
C ASP A 193 10.28 -23.76 8.55
N PHE A 194 9.36 -22.86 8.89
CA PHE A 194 9.67 -21.63 9.62
C PHE A 194 9.73 -21.87 11.12
N VAL A 195 8.85 -22.75 11.61
CA VAL A 195 8.69 -23.00 13.03
C VAL A 195 9.69 -24.05 13.51
N GLU A 196 9.88 -25.14 12.78
CA GLU A 196 10.77 -26.25 13.15
C GLU A 196 11.78 -26.51 12.03
N TYR A 197 12.68 -25.54 11.79
CA TYR A 197 13.76 -25.69 10.81
C TYR A 197 14.71 -26.85 11.18
N GLU A 198 15.04 -26.96 12.47
CA GLU A 198 15.74 -28.11 13.04
C GLU A 198 14.76 -28.93 13.89
N ARG A 199 14.71 -30.25 13.66
CA ARG A 199 13.78 -31.15 14.35
C ARG A 199 13.92 -31.04 15.88
N GLY A 200 12.82 -30.73 16.56
CA GLY A 200 12.75 -30.53 18.00
C GLY A 200 13.13 -29.12 18.49
N VAL A 201 13.49 -28.20 17.58
CA VAL A 201 13.80 -26.80 17.88
C VAL A 201 12.70 -25.92 17.26
N TYR A 202 11.90 -25.29 18.11
CA TYR A 202 10.77 -24.46 17.67
C TYR A 202 11.09 -22.97 17.79
N ASP A 203 11.06 -22.24 16.67
CA ASP A 203 11.19 -20.78 16.59
C ASP A 203 9.90 -20.15 16.05
N TRP A 204 9.19 -19.43 16.93
CA TRP A 204 7.96 -18.72 16.57
C TRP A 204 8.16 -17.23 16.31
N SER A 205 9.42 -16.74 16.36
CA SER A 205 9.74 -15.31 16.34
C SER A 205 9.17 -14.55 15.16
N PHE A 206 9.13 -15.18 13.98
CA PHE A 206 8.47 -14.63 12.80
C PHE A 206 7.00 -14.32 13.06
N TYR A 207 6.24 -15.32 13.53
CA TYR A 207 4.81 -15.18 13.79
C TYR A 207 4.53 -14.27 14.99
N ASP A 208 5.34 -14.36 16.05
CA ASP A 208 5.25 -13.48 17.22
C ASP A 208 5.35 -12.01 16.83
N ALA A 209 6.25 -11.67 15.90
CA ALA A 209 6.38 -10.31 15.39
C ALA A 209 5.14 -9.85 14.60
N LEU A 210 4.55 -10.71 13.75
CA LEU A 210 3.32 -10.38 13.01
C LEU A 210 2.15 -10.17 13.99
N ILE A 211 2.01 -11.06 14.98
CA ILE A 211 0.95 -11.02 16.00
C ILE A 211 1.10 -9.76 16.85
N ALA A 212 2.32 -9.44 17.29
CA ALA A 212 2.60 -8.25 18.09
C ALA A 212 2.15 -6.98 17.34
N LEU A 213 2.59 -6.81 16.08
CA LEU A 213 2.21 -5.65 15.28
C LEU A 213 0.70 -5.58 15.02
N ALA A 214 0.06 -6.69 14.65
CA ALA A 214 -1.38 -6.71 14.39
C ALA A 214 -2.21 -6.42 15.65
N SER A 215 -1.72 -6.84 16.82
CA SER A 215 -2.37 -6.60 18.12
C SER A 215 -2.44 -5.12 18.47
N GLU A 216 -1.50 -4.29 17.99
CA GLU A 216 -1.55 -2.83 18.17
C GLU A 216 -2.84 -2.23 17.58
N PHE A 217 -3.35 -2.81 16.49
CA PHE A 217 -4.61 -2.42 15.83
C PHE A 217 -5.85 -3.17 16.38
N GLY A 218 -5.65 -3.99 17.42
CA GLY A 218 -6.68 -4.82 18.03
C GLY A 218 -7.21 -5.90 17.09
N LEU A 219 -6.37 -6.41 16.17
CA LEU A 219 -6.69 -7.56 15.33
C LEU A 219 -6.22 -8.85 15.99
N LYS A 220 -7.04 -9.89 15.94
CA LYS A 220 -6.70 -11.24 16.40
C LYS A 220 -6.06 -12.06 15.29
N TRP A 221 -5.14 -12.95 15.65
CA TRP A 221 -4.50 -13.84 14.69
C TRP A 221 -5.33 -15.10 14.44
N PHE A 222 -5.44 -15.51 13.18
CA PHE A 222 -6.07 -16.74 12.72
C PHE A 222 -5.04 -17.56 11.92
N PRO A 223 -4.39 -18.56 12.55
CA PRO A 223 -3.44 -19.41 11.85
C PRO A 223 -4.14 -20.34 10.86
N LEU A 224 -3.60 -20.44 9.65
CA LEU A 224 -3.97 -21.45 8.67
C LEU A 224 -2.88 -22.53 8.65
N ILE A 225 -3.28 -23.80 8.78
CA ILE A 225 -2.38 -24.97 8.82
C ILE A 225 -2.50 -25.74 7.51
#